data_AF-B6H740-F1
#
_entry.id   AF-B6H740-F1
#
_cell.length_a   1.000
_cell.length_b   1.000
_cell.length_c   1.000
_cell.angle_alpha   90.00
_cell.angle_beta   90.00
_cell.angle_gamma   90.00
#
_symmetry.space_group_name_H-M   'P 1'
#
loop_
_entity.id
_entity.type
_entity.pdbx_description
1 polymer ?
#
loop_
_entity_poly.entity_id
_entity_poly.type
_entity_poly.pdbx_seq_one_letter_code
_entity_poly.pdbx_strand_id
1 'polypeptide(L)'
;MSSSHANLDAASTDRKARLAKLAALKRKQPEQDTNEAGAVDRELPDADTTPDVTAKYLSGRNYDPETRGPKLGFEQGPQEGQVTLEAQAAEIARATAEQSKEDTGADEPLDLFKLQPKKPNWDLKRDLDEKLKILNVRTENAIARIVRQRVEDAKRAAKARGPKSNGDEEGEEVGMEGETLVEGIHMREREEEKSDEETI
;
A
#
# COMPACT_ATOMS: atom_id res chain seq x y z
N MET A 1 27.79 15.68 4.44
CA MET A 1 27.42 16.65 3.38
C MET A 1 27.57 16.12 1.94
N SER A 2 27.97 14.86 1.69
CA SER A 2 28.24 14.35 0.32
C SER A 2 27.04 13.71 -0.40
N SER A 3 25.95 13.40 0.30
CA SER A 3 24.80 12.65 -0.27
C SER A 3 23.87 13.53 -1.13
N SER A 4 23.77 14.82 -0.84
CA SER A 4 22.90 15.73 -1.59
C SER A 4 23.39 15.99 -3.02
N HIS A 5 24.71 16.02 -3.23
CA HIS A 5 25.29 16.21 -4.56
C HIS A 5 25.02 15.02 -5.48
N ALA A 6 25.10 13.79 -4.96
CA ALA A 6 24.77 12.58 -5.71
C ALA A 6 23.30 12.54 -6.18
N ASN A 7 22.37 13.06 -5.36
CA ASN A 7 20.95 13.15 -5.73
C ASN A 7 20.68 14.21 -6.82
N LEU A 8 21.38 15.35 -6.76
CA LEU A 8 21.27 16.40 -7.77
C LEU A 8 21.88 15.97 -9.11
N ASP A 9 23.01 15.26 -9.08
CA ASP A 9 23.63 14.71 -10.30
C ASP A 9 22.71 13.67 -10.95
N ALA A 10 22.08 12.77 -10.17
CA ALA A 10 21.10 11.82 -10.67
C ALA A 10 19.87 12.50 -11.29
N ALA A 11 19.33 13.55 -10.67
CA ALA A 11 18.21 14.31 -11.24
C ALA A 11 18.59 15.01 -12.56
N SER A 12 19.84 15.45 -12.70
CA SER A 12 20.34 16.11 -13.91
C SER A 12 20.45 15.14 -15.09
N THR A 13 20.92 13.91 -14.85
CA THR A 13 21.05 12.88 -15.88
C THR A 13 19.68 12.41 -16.39
N ASP A 14 18.71 12.26 -15.49
CA ASP A 14 17.33 11.92 -15.83
C ASP A 14 16.65 12.99 -16.71
N ARG A 15 16.83 14.28 -16.38
CA ARG A 15 16.32 15.39 -17.21
C ARG A 15 16.93 15.38 -18.60
N LYS A 16 18.24 15.15 -18.70
CA LYS A 16 18.96 15.09 -19.98
C LYS A 16 18.46 13.91 -20.84
N ALA A 17 18.25 12.74 -20.23
CA ALA A 17 17.69 11.58 -20.91
C ALA A 17 16.25 11.83 -21.40
N ARG A 18 15.42 12.51 -20.60
CA ARG A 18 14.06 12.88 -20.99
C ARG A 18 14.03 13.84 -22.19
N LEU A 19 14.88 14.86 -22.19
CA LEU A 19 14.98 15.81 -23.31
C LEU A 19 15.48 15.13 -24.60
N ALA A 20 16.43 14.20 -24.50
CA ALA A 20 16.91 13.44 -25.66
C ALA A 20 15.79 12.57 -26.28
N LYS A 21 14.95 11.93 -25.44
CA LYS A 21 13.78 11.17 -25.90
C LYS A 21 12.78 12.05 -26.66
N LEU A 22 12.51 13.26 -26.14
CA LEU A 22 11.59 14.21 -26.80
C LEU A 22 12.16 14.74 -28.13
N ALA A 23 13.47 15.01 -28.19
CA ALA A 23 14.11 15.43 -29.43
C ALA A 23 14.08 14.32 -30.51
N ALA A 24 14.28 13.06 -30.11
CA ALA A 24 14.18 11.92 -31.02
C ALA A 24 12.76 11.73 -31.58
N LEU A 25 11.72 11.99 -30.77
CA LEU A 25 10.33 11.96 -31.21
C LEU A 25 10.05 13.06 -32.24
N LYS A 26 10.51 14.29 -31.98
CA LYS A 26 10.29 15.43 -32.87
C LYS A 26 10.95 15.24 -34.24
N ARG A 27 12.13 14.60 -34.30
CA ARG A 27 12.82 14.33 -35.57
C ARG A 27 12.17 13.21 -36.39
N LYS A 28 11.25 12.43 -35.83
CA LYS A 28 10.62 11.28 -36.51
C LYS A 28 9.26 11.61 -37.13
N GLN A 29 8.77 12.84 -37.00
CA GLN A 29 7.64 13.33 -37.79
C GLN A 29 8.14 13.86 -39.14
N PRO A 30 7.72 13.29 -40.29
CA PRO A 30 8.03 13.86 -41.59
C PRO A 30 7.08 15.04 -41.87
N GLU A 31 7.63 16.25 -41.98
CA GLU A 31 6.96 17.41 -42.57
C GLU A 31 6.75 17.12 -44.07
N GLN A 32 5.51 17.22 -44.57
CA GLN A 32 5.19 17.05 -46.00
C GLN A 32 5.06 18.42 -46.67
N ASP A 33 6.08 18.80 -47.45
CA ASP A 33 6.07 19.90 -48.41
C ASP A 33 5.70 19.37 -49.82
N THR A 34 4.69 19.98 -50.49
CA THR A 34 4.51 20.07 -51.97
C THR A 34 3.35 21.07 -52.21
N ASN A 35 3.46 22.29 -52.76
CA ASN A 35 3.97 22.81 -54.04
C ASN A 35 3.36 22.20 -55.33
N GLU A 36 2.34 22.90 -55.85
CA GLU A 36 1.99 23.28 -57.24
C GLU A 36 2.55 22.47 -58.43
N ALA A 37 1.63 21.94 -59.26
CA ALA A 37 1.54 22.07 -60.74
C ALA A 37 0.87 20.85 -61.41
N GLY A 38 -0.10 21.09 -62.31
CA GLY A 38 -0.55 20.08 -63.28
C GLY A 38 -1.96 20.30 -63.83
N ALA A 39 -2.08 20.99 -64.96
CA ALA A 39 -3.30 21.11 -65.75
C ALA A 39 -3.45 19.93 -66.73
N VAL A 40 -4.62 19.28 -66.79
CA VAL A 40 -5.25 18.82 -68.04
C VAL A 40 -6.74 18.48 -67.83
N ASP A 41 -7.50 18.96 -68.81
CA ASP A 41 -8.94 18.95 -69.06
C ASP A 41 -9.53 17.54 -69.23
N ARG A 42 -10.65 17.22 -68.55
CA ARG A 42 -11.59 16.17 -68.97
C ARG A 42 -12.98 16.27 -68.32
N GLU A 43 -13.94 16.58 -69.18
CA GLU A 43 -15.34 16.14 -69.20
C GLU A 43 -16.20 16.36 -67.94
N LEU A 44 -17.18 17.28 -68.08
CA LEU A 44 -18.30 17.52 -67.16
C LEU A 44 -19.01 16.20 -66.74
N PRO A 45 -19.07 15.89 -65.44
CA PRO A 45 -20.18 15.16 -64.86
C PRO A 45 -21.13 16.12 -64.14
N ASP A 46 -22.42 15.90 -64.35
CA ASP A 46 -23.60 16.29 -63.58
C ASP A 46 -23.51 17.46 -62.57
N ALA A 47 -24.45 18.39 -62.72
CA ALA A 47 -24.61 19.63 -61.97
C ALA A 47 -25.04 19.45 -60.50
N ASP A 48 -24.28 18.69 -59.71
CA ASP A 48 -24.44 18.60 -58.25
C ASP A 48 -23.11 18.53 -57.46
N THR A 49 -21.97 18.81 -58.09
CA THR A 49 -20.68 18.94 -57.39
C THR A 49 -19.98 20.25 -57.75
N THR A 50 -20.63 21.38 -57.50
CA THR A 50 -19.87 22.62 -57.30
C THR A 50 -19.31 22.58 -55.87
N PRO A 51 -17.99 22.73 -55.64
CA PRO A 51 -17.49 22.92 -54.28
C PRO A 51 -18.21 24.13 -53.71
N ASP A 52 -18.89 23.98 -52.59
CA ASP A 52 -19.75 24.99 -52.01
C ASP A 52 -18.93 26.27 -51.78
N VAL A 53 -19.00 27.18 -52.76
CA VAL A 53 -18.26 28.44 -52.79
C VAL A 53 -18.59 29.23 -51.53
N THR A 54 -19.80 29.05 -51.00
CA THR A 54 -20.26 29.69 -49.78
C THR A 54 -19.44 29.27 -48.56
N ALA A 55 -19.05 28.00 -48.42
CA ALA A 55 -18.18 27.54 -47.32
C ALA A 55 -16.77 28.14 -47.38
N LYS A 56 -16.27 28.47 -48.57
CA LYS A 56 -14.93 29.06 -48.77
C LYS A 56 -14.88 30.57 -48.53
N TYR A 57 -15.96 31.29 -48.81
CA TYR A 57 -16.00 32.77 -48.75
C TYR A 57 -16.86 33.33 -47.60
N LEU A 58 -17.79 32.57 -47.03
CA LEU A 58 -18.60 32.99 -45.89
C LEU A 58 -17.98 32.44 -44.60
N SER A 59 -17.26 33.28 -43.86
CA SER A 59 -16.82 32.91 -42.52
C SER A 59 -18.06 32.81 -41.63
N GLY A 60 -18.51 31.58 -41.34
CA GLY A 60 -19.59 31.27 -40.41
C GLY A 60 -19.22 31.60 -38.96
N ARG A 61 -18.95 32.88 -38.66
CA ARG A 61 -18.40 33.34 -37.38
C ARG A 61 -19.26 32.86 -36.20
N ASN A 62 -20.58 32.93 -36.34
CA ASN A 62 -21.56 32.51 -35.34
C ASN A 62 -22.55 31.45 -35.87
N TYR A 63 -22.35 30.90 -37.06
CA TYR A 63 -23.29 29.93 -37.66
C TYR A 63 -22.51 28.75 -38.19
N ASP A 64 -22.94 27.55 -37.81
CA ASP A 64 -22.38 26.31 -38.30
C ASP A 64 -23.29 25.74 -39.42
N PRO A 65 -22.77 25.65 -40.67
CA PRO A 65 -23.57 25.20 -41.81
C PRO A 65 -24.04 23.74 -41.69
N GLU A 66 -23.31 22.89 -40.98
CA GLU A 66 -23.65 21.46 -40.81
C GLU A 66 -24.83 21.30 -39.85
N THR A 67 -24.77 21.94 -38.68
CA THR A 67 -25.83 21.90 -37.67
C THR A 67 -26.97 22.89 -37.92
N ARG A 68 -26.82 23.75 -38.94
CA ARG A 68 -27.73 24.84 -39.29
C ARG A 68 -28.15 25.70 -38.09
N GLY A 69 -27.22 25.95 -37.18
CA GLY A 69 -27.51 26.56 -35.89
C GLY A 69 -26.46 27.59 -35.44
N PRO A 70 -26.74 28.33 -34.35
CA PRO A 70 -25.76 29.19 -33.72
C PRO A 70 -24.55 28.38 -33.24
N LYS A 71 -23.35 28.78 -33.64
CA LYS A 71 -22.09 28.16 -33.22
C LYS A 71 -21.85 28.43 -31.74
N LEU A 72 -22.26 27.51 -30.88
CA LEU A 72 -22.15 27.62 -29.44
C LEU A 72 -20.77 27.11 -28.98
N GLY A 73 -19.77 28.00 -29.00
CA GLY A 73 -18.49 27.78 -28.32
C GLY A 73 -17.80 26.42 -28.62
N PHE A 74 -17.34 25.76 -27.57
CA PHE A 74 -16.67 24.46 -27.64
C PHE A 74 -17.71 23.34 -27.55
N GLU A 75 -17.75 22.45 -28.55
CA GLU A 75 -18.61 21.25 -28.51
C GLU A 75 -18.18 20.24 -27.44
N GLN A 76 -16.89 20.23 -27.12
CA GLN A 76 -16.31 19.46 -26.03
C GLN A 76 -15.76 20.43 -25.01
N GLY A 77 -16.13 20.26 -23.74
CA GLY A 77 -15.65 21.09 -22.65
C GLY A 77 -14.12 21.03 -22.61
N PRO A 78 -13.41 22.14 -22.36
CA PRO A 78 -11.94 22.15 -22.32
C PRO A 78 -11.34 21.24 -21.21
N GLN A 79 -12.19 20.71 -20.33
CA GLN A 79 -11.85 19.77 -19.26
C GLN A 79 -12.28 18.33 -19.56
N GLU A 80 -13.02 18.08 -20.65
CA GLU A 80 -13.45 16.73 -21.03
C GLU A 80 -12.22 15.92 -21.48
N GLY A 81 -11.92 14.84 -20.75
CA GLY A 81 -10.78 13.96 -20.99
C GLY A 81 -9.55 14.21 -20.14
N GLN A 82 -9.53 15.26 -19.30
CA GLN A 82 -8.46 15.48 -18.31
C GLN A 82 -8.92 15.03 -16.92
N VAL A 83 -8.09 14.26 -16.23
CA VAL A 83 -8.35 13.90 -14.83
C VAL A 83 -8.14 15.14 -13.97
N THR A 84 -9.22 15.76 -13.51
CA THR A 84 -9.17 16.93 -12.64
C THR A 84 -8.91 16.51 -11.20
N LEU A 85 -8.29 17.40 -10.41
CA LEU A 85 -8.10 17.18 -8.98
C LEU A 85 -9.44 17.00 -8.25
N GLU A 86 -10.48 17.70 -8.69
CA GLU A 86 -11.83 17.58 -8.17
C GLU A 86 -12.40 16.17 -8.37
N ALA A 87 -12.17 15.57 -9.55
CA ALA A 87 -12.60 14.21 -9.83
C ALA A 87 -11.89 13.18 -8.93
N GLN A 88 -10.57 13.33 -8.73
CA GLN A 88 -9.79 12.46 -7.83
C GLN A 88 -10.21 12.65 -6.36
N ALA A 89 -10.43 13.89 -5.93
CA ALA A 89 -10.90 14.18 -4.58
C ALA A 89 -12.30 13.59 -4.33
N ALA A 90 -13.20 13.68 -5.31
CA ALA A 90 -14.50 13.06 -5.25
C ALA A 90 -14.42 11.52 -5.18
N GLU A 91 -13.50 10.91 -5.93
CA GLU A 91 -13.25 9.46 -5.86
C GLU A 91 -12.74 9.02 -4.49
N ILE A 92 -11.75 9.72 -3.93
CA ILE A 92 -11.20 9.46 -2.59
C ILE A 92 -12.30 9.64 -1.52
N ALA A 93 -13.12 10.69 -1.64
CA ALA A 93 -14.22 10.94 -0.71
C ALA A 93 -15.27 9.80 -0.78
N ARG A 94 -15.59 9.31 -1.97
CA ARG A 94 -16.50 8.15 -2.14
C ARG A 94 -15.89 6.88 -1.55
N ALA A 95 -14.63 6.59 -1.85
CA ALA A 95 -13.93 5.41 -1.31
C ALA A 95 -13.87 5.45 0.23
N THR A 96 -13.55 6.60 0.82
CA THR A 96 -13.52 6.78 2.27
C THR A 96 -14.91 6.61 2.89
N ALA A 97 -15.95 7.15 2.24
CA ALA A 97 -17.33 7.00 2.70
C ALA A 97 -17.83 5.54 2.58
N GLU A 98 -17.40 4.80 1.56
CA GLU A 98 -17.70 3.37 1.40
C GLU A 98 -16.98 2.53 2.47
N GLN A 99 -15.69 2.76 2.69
CA GLN A 99 -14.92 2.12 3.77
C GLN A 99 -15.53 2.41 5.15
N SER A 100 -15.86 3.67 5.42
CA SER A 100 -16.50 4.03 6.70
C SER A 100 -17.86 3.35 6.86
N LYS A 101 -18.64 3.21 5.77
CA LYS A 101 -19.93 2.50 5.81
C LYS A 101 -19.75 1.00 6.05
N GLU A 102 -18.73 0.39 5.46
CA GLU A 102 -18.38 -1.01 5.64
C GLU A 102 -17.92 -1.28 7.09
N ASP A 103 -17.05 -0.41 7.63
CA ASP A 103 -16.61 -0.45 9.04
C ASP A 103 -17.77 -0.23 10.02
N THR A 104 -18.75 0.62 9.68
CA THR A 104 -19.96 0.81 10.51
C THR A 104 -21.05 -0.24 10.30
N GLY A 105 -21.02 -0.93 9.15
CA GLY A 105 -21.97 -1.97 8.77
C GLY A 105 -21.59 -3.34 9.32
N ALA A 106 -20.33 -3.50 9.75
CA ALA A 106 -20.04 -4.39 10.85
C ALA A 106 -20.79 -3.84 12.08
N ASP A 107 -21.99 -4.39 12.33
CA ASP A 107 -22.77 -4.25 13.57
C ASP A 107 -21.98 -4.83 14.76
N GLU A 108 -20.73 -4.41 14.94
CA GLU A 108 -20.00 -4.64 16.17
C GLU A 108 -20.71 -3.78 17.22
N PRO A 109 -21.34 -4.39 18.23
CA PRO A 109 -22.03 -3.63 19.26
C PRO A 109 -21.04 -2.64 19.85
N LEU A 110 -21.37 -1.34 19.74
CA LEU A 110 -20.56 -0.25 20.26
C LEU A 110 -20.16 -0.59 21.70
N ASP A 111 -18.90 -0.97 21.88
CA ASP A 111 -18.44 -1.48 23.16
C ASP A 111 -18.32 -0.31 24.13
N LEU A 112 -19.34 -0.21 24.98
CA LEU A 112 -19.49 0.79 26.03
C LEU A 112 -18.29 0.80 26.99
N PHE A 113 -17.51 -0.28 27.09
CA PHE A 113 -16.29 -0.33 27.90
C PHE A 113 -15.08 0.33 27.22
N LYS A 114 -15.07 0.38 25.88
CA LYS A 114 -14.03 1.08 25.10
C LYS A 114 -14.26 2.60 25.13
N LEU A 115 -15.53 3.02 25.16
CA LEU A 115 -15.94 4.43 25.19
C LEU A 115 -15.88 5.09 26.59
N GLN A 116 -15.74 4.29 27.65
CA GLN A 116 -15.58 4.82 29.02
C GLN A 116 -14.34 5.73 29.13
N PRO A 117 -14.42 6.81 29.93
CA PRO A 117 -13.28 7.68 30.17
C PRO A 117 -12.13 6.86 30.75
N LYS A 118 -11.00 6.86 30.05
CA LYS A 118 -9.80 6.13 30.48
C LYS A 118 -9.21 6.80 31.72
N LYS A 119 -8.38 6.04 32.45
CA LYS A 119 -7.63 6.57 33.61
C LYS A 119 -6.77 7.77 33.17
N PRO A 120 -6.61 8.83 33.97
CA PRO A 120 -5.78 9.98 33.61
C PRO A 120 -4.33 9.64 33.21
N ASN A 121 -3.78 8.56 33.78
CA ASN A 121 -2.43 8.06 33.48
C ASN A 121 -2.39 7.04 32.31
N TRP A 122 -3.47 6.90 31.54
CA TRP A 122 -3.52 5.99 30.39
C TRP A 122 -2.46 6.34 29.35
N ASP A 123 -2.38 7.63 29.00
CA ASP A 123 -1.56 8.07 27.88
C ASP A 123 -0.08 8.04 28.24
N LEU A 124 0.24 8.51 29.46
CA LEU A 124 1.59 8.43 30.00
C LEU A 124 2.08 6.98 30.11
N LYS A 125 1.22 6.02 30.41
CA LYS A 125 1.59 4.59 30.39
C LYS A 125 1.89 4.12 28.97
N ARG A 126 1.06 4.45 27.99
CA ARG A 126 1.28 4.07 26.59
C ARG A 126 2.61 4.62 26.07
N ASP A 127 2.90 5.89 26.32
CA ASP A 127 4.14 6.54 25.90
C ASP A 127 5.37 5.97 26.62
N LEU A 128 5.22 5.62 27.91
CA LEU A 128 6.27 4.96 28.68
C LEU A 128 6.53 3.54 28.15
N ASP A 129 5.48 2.78 27.89
CA ASP A 129 5.55 1.41 27.36
C ASP A 129 6.29 1.40 26.03
N GLU A 130 6.00 2.35 25.13
CA GLU A 130 6.73 2.48 23.86
C GLU A 130 8.23 2.71 24.05
N LYS A 131 8.62 3.59 24.97
CA LYS A 131 10.03 3.84 25.30
C LYS A 131 10.69 2.63 25.95
N LEU A 132 9.94 1.85 26.72
CA LEU A 132 10.42 0.65 27.39
C LEU A 132 10.51 -0.58 26.49
N LYS A 133 9.84 -0.63 25.32
CA LYS A 133 9.83 -1.80 24.41
C LYS A 133 11.23 -2.41 24.21
N ILE A 134 12.22 -1.60 23.85
CA ILE A 134 13.58 -2.09 23.57
C ILE A 134 14.28 -2.53 24.87
N LEU A 135 14.02 -1.84 25.99
CA LEU A 135 14.60 -2.19 27.28
C LEU A 135 14.00 -3.50 27.82
N ASN A 136 12.70 -3.73 27.65
CA ASN A 136 12.02 -4.95 28.05
C ASN A 136 12.62 -6.16 27.35
N VAL A 137 12.82 -6.10 26.02
CA VAL A 137 13.48 -7.17 25.26
C VAL A 137 14.88 -7.47 25.80
N ARG A 138 15.67 -6.45 26.13
CA ARG A 138 17.01 -6.66 26.72
C ARG A 138 16.94 -7.25 28.12
N THR A 139 15.99 -6.79 28.92
CA THR A 139 15.76 -7.26 30.29
C THR A 139 15.32 -8.73 30.28
N GLU A 140 14.37 -9.10 29.43
CA GLU A 140 13.93 -10.49 29.23
C GLU A 140 15.08 -11.39 28.79
N ASN A 141 15.89 -10.94 27.82
CA ASN A 141 17.08 -11.67 27.40
C ASN A 141 18.11 -11.83 28.54
N ALA A 142 18.29 -10.80 29.38
CA ALA A 142 19.16 -10.87 30.54
C ALA A 142 18.62 -11.85 31.60
N ILE A 143 17.32 -11.80 31.88
CA ILE A 143 16.64 -12.75 32.76
C ILE A 143 16.83 -14.18 32.25
N ALA A 144 16.60 -14.42 30.95
CA ALA A 144 16.78 -15.74 30.35
C ALA A 144 18.23 -16.26 30.51
N ARG A 145 19.24 -15.39 30.33
CA ARG A 145 20.65 -15.75 30.56
C ARG A 145 20.93 -16.11 32.02
N ILE A 146 20.42 -15.31 32.96
CA ILE A 146 20.58 -15.56 34.40
C ILE A 146 19.92 -16.88 34.79
N VAL A 147 18.70 -17.14 34.30
CA VAL A 147 17.98 -18.38 34.56
C VAL A 147 18.75 -19.57 34.00
N ARG A 148 19.22 -19.51 32.74
CA ARG A 148 20.08 -20.56 32.15
C ARG A 148 21.30 -20.84 33.02
N GLN A 149 22.02 -19.80 33.43
CA GLN A 149 23.21 -19.96 34.26
C GLN A 149 22.88 -20.62 35.61
N ARG A 150 21.79 -20.20 36.27
CA ARG A 150 21.35 -20.79 37.54
C ARG A 150 20.98 -22.27 37.40
N VAL A 151 20.29 -22.63 36.32
CA VAL A 151 19.93 -24.03 36.04
C VAL A 151 21.17 -24.86 35.74
N GLU A 152 22.11 -24.35 34.95
CA GLU A 152 23.38 -25.03 34.67
C GLU A 152 24.22 -25.22 35.94
N ASP A 153 24.31 -24.20 36.79
CA ASP A 153 25.03 -24.27 38.07
C ASP A 153 24.35 -25.24 39.04
N ALA A 154 23.01 -25.27 39.10
CA ALA A 154 22.26 -26.26 39.88
C ALA A 154 22.51 -27.68 39.36
N LYS A 155 22.51 -27.89 38.03
CA LYS A 155 22.82 -29.19 37.40
C LYS A 155 24.27 -29.62 37.68
N ARG A 156 25.23 -28.69 37.61
CA ARG A 156 26.64 -28.95 37.95
C ARG A 156 26.80 -29.28 39.43
N ALA A 157 26.11 -28.56 40.32
CA ALA A 157 26.14 -28.84 41.75
C ALA A 157 25.51 -30.20 42.08
N ALA A 158 24.40 -30.57 41.45
CA ALA A 158 23.79 -31.89 41.57
C ALA A 158 24.74 -32.99 41.08
N LYS A 159 25.36 -32.81 39.91
CA LYS A 159 26.36 -33.73 39.37
C LYS A 159 27.62 -33.85 40.24
N ALA A 160 28.08 -32.75 40.82
CA ALA A 160 29.24 -32.70 41.71
C ALA A 160 28.97 -33.28 43.10
N ARG A 161 27.72 -33.24 43.56
CA ARG A 161 27.30 -33.90 44.81
C ARG A 161 27.28 -35.43 44.70
N GLY A 162 27.39 -35.98 43.48
CA GLY A 162 27.36 -37.42 43.20
C GLY A 162 26.03 -38.06 43.62
N PRO A 163 25.71 -39.26 43.14
CA PRO A 163 24.62 -40.03 43.72
C PRO A 163 25.00 -40.27 45.18
N LYS A 164 24.31 -39.63 46.13
CA LYS A 164 24.45 -40.03 47.53
C LYS A 164 23.88 -41.43 47.63
N SER A 165 24.78 -42.39 47.75
CA SER A 165 24.52 -43.77 48.11
C SER A 165 23.45 -43.84 49.20
N ASN A 166 22.25 -44.29 48.84
CA ASN A 166 21.41 -45.07 49.71
C ASN A 166 20.45 -45.88 48.85
N GLY A 167 20.83 -47.15 48.62
CA GLY A 167 19.95 -48.27 48.34
C GLY A 167 19.24 -48.29 46.99
N ASP A 168 19.77 -49.11 46.08
CA ASP A 168 19.03 -49.99 45.16
C ASP A 168 17.59 -49.60 44.81
N GLU A 169 17.39 -49.06 43.60
CA GLU A 169 16.40 -49.56 42.63
C GLU A 169 16.55 -48.81 41.29
N GLU A 170 16.33 -49.55 40.21
CA GLU A 170 16.39 -49.11 38.82
C GLU A 170 15.46 -47.92 38.55
N GLY A 171 15.95 -46.91 37.83
CA GLY A 171 15.11 -45.83 37.29
C GLY A 171 15.92 -44.62 36.90
N GLU A 172 15.75 -44.17 35.66
CA GLU A 172 16.37 -42.97 35.09
C GLU A 172 15.99 -41.70 35.86
N GLU A 173 16.69 -41.38 36.94
CA GLU A 173 16.46 -40.12 37.66
C GLU A 173 17.37 -39.02 37.11
N VAL A 174 17.00 -38.49 35.94
CA VAL A 174 17.56 -37.23 35.41
C VAL A 174 16.42 -36.30 35.01
N GLY A 175 15.88 -35.54 35.98
CA GLY A 175 15.22 -34.26 35.67
C GLY A 175 13.69 -34.24 35.63
N MET A 176 13.03 -34.63 36.73
CA MET A 176 11.57 -34.56 36.92
C MET A 176 10.90 -33.18 36.71
N GLU A 177 11.62 -32.06 36.54
CA GLU A 177 10.99 -30.73 36.42
C GLU A 177 10.77 -30.27 34.97
N GLY A 178 11.47 -30.86 34.00
CA GLY A 178 11.32 -30.52 32.58
C GLY A 178 10.26 -31.38 31.88
N GLU A 179 10.28 -32.68 32.15
CA GLU A 179 9.32 -33.63 31.59
C GLU A 179 7.91 -33.39 32.11
N THR A 180 7.75 -33.07 33.40
CA THR A 180 6.45 -32.71 33.99
C THR A 180 5.85 -31.42 33.43
N LEU A 181 6.69 -30.44 33.04
CA LEU A 181 6.21 -29.22 32.38
C LEU A 181 5.81 -29.49 30.92
N VAL A 182 6.58 -30.31 30.20
CA VAL A 182 6.27 -30.71 28.82
C VAL A 182 5.01 -31.59 28.78
N GLU A 183 4.86 -32.51 29.73
CA GLU A 183 3.69 -33.36 29.88
C GLU A 183 2.46 -32.52 30.29
N GLY A 184 2.64 -31.53 31.17
CA GLY A 184 1.59 -30.57 31.50
C GLY A 184 1.17 -29.65 30.34
N ILE A 185 2.07 -29.37 29.39
CA ILE A 185 1.75 -28.64 28.15
C ILE A 185 0.97 -29.54 27.18
N HIS A 186 1.43 -30.77 26.96
CA HIS A 186 0.72 -31.73 26.09
C HIS A 186 -0.67 -32.11 26.64
N MET A 187 -0.83 -32.14 27.96
CA MET A 187 -2.12 -32.37 28.60
C MET A 187 -3.08 -31.20 28.37
N ARG A 188 -2.59 -29.96 28.46
CA ARG A 188 -3.40 -28.76 28.18
C ARG A 188 -3.82 -28.69 26.70
N GLU A 189 -2.91 -28.98 25.78
CA GLU A 189 -3.19 -28.98 24.34
C GLU A 189 -4.27 -30.02 23.99
N ARG A 190 -4.19 -31.22 24.59
CA ARG A 190 -5.24 -32.25 24.44
C ARG A 190 -6.57 -31.88 25.09
N GLU A 191 -6.57 -31.12 26.18
CA GLU A 191 -7.80 -30.61 26.81
C GLU A 191 -8.44 -29.50 25.98
N GLU A 192 -7.64 -28.62 25.36
CA GLU A 192 -8.10 -27.59 24.44
C GLU A 192 -8.74 -28.21 23.19
N GLU A 193 -8.08 -29.19 22.56
CA GLU A 193 -8.63 -29.93 21.39
C GLU A 193 -9.98 -30.61 21.71
N LYS A 194 -10.11 -31.20 22.90
CA LYS A 194 -11.37 -31.83 23.33
C LYS A 194 -12.47 -30.80 23.60
N SER A 195 -12.11 -29.64 24.15
CA SER A 195 -13.08 -28.56 24.40
C SER A 195 -13.60 -27.94 23.11
N ASP A 196 -12.75 -27.85 22.08
CA ASP A 196 -13.13 -27.38 20.74
C ASP A 196 -13.99 -28.42 20.00
N GLU A 197 -13.76 -29.72 20.23
CA GLU A 197 -14.57 -30.81 19.65
C GLU A 197 -15.93 -30.97 20.37
N GLU A 198 -16.03 -30.62 21.65
CA GLU A 198 -17.27 -30.68 22.45
C GLU A 198 -18.19 -29.46 22.23
N THR A 199 -17.70 -28.41 21.55
CA THR A 199 -18.43 -27.17 21.26
C THR A 199 -18.95 -27.04 19.82
N ILE A 200 -18.87 -28.12 19.01
CA ILE A 200 -19.44 -28.23 17.65
C ILE A 200 -20.74 -29.04 17.64
#